data_AF-V9EQ12-F1
#
_entry.id   AF-V9EQ12-F1
#
_cell.length_a   1.000
_cell.length_b   1.000
_cell.length_c   1.000
_cell.angle_alpha   90.00
_cell.angle_beta   90.00
_cell.angle_gamma   90.00
#
_symmetry.space_group_name_H-M   'P 1'
#
loop_
_entity.id
_entity.type
_entity.pdbx_description
1 polymer ?
#
loop_
_entity_poly.entity_id
_entity_poly.type
_entity_poly.pdbx_seq_one_letter_code
_entity_poly.pdbx_strand_id
1 'polypeptide(L)'
;MHSTGSGSDTSVEEQVQLRRVFRLLAFDTPLRRLEHKLERQASRGRYTQSEQDTKREQYMKEKLKYLATLQDEVNLGRELVSSKYQIDTKALLTIYEQLGYPLSGQEKGRLEEVIWQVNDNLDGAVCFDEFVNSYVRSRNDRSGLEPSELFFLTCFLMFDKECCGRISLDDAMGILYLRYGEAMEREMEIHFGKLLDEGAHFVTFVEFHEATIKRLGELIDQQAPFARPNKFCKKL
;
A
#
# COMPACT_ATOMS: atom_id res chain seq x y z
N MET A 1 20.01 -31.26 -4.48
CA MET A 1 21.14 -30.33 -4.29
C MET A 1 20.54 -29.00 -3.88
N HIS A 2 20.77 -28.59 -2.64
CA HIS A 2 20.25 -27.33 -2.10
C HIS A 2 20.95 -26.16 -2.77
N SER A 3 20.18 -25.32 -3.45
CA SER A 3 20.60 -23.98 -3.86
C SER A 3 19.99 -22.98 -2.87
N THR A 4 20.71 -22.71 -1.78
CA THR A 4 20.52 -21.50 -0.98
C THR A 4 21.05 -20.31 -1.78
N GLY A 5 20.18 -19.70 -2.58
CA GLY A 5 20.41 -18.41 -3.19
C GLY A 5 19.70 -17.32 -2.40
N SER A 6 20.26 -16.88 -1.27
CA SER A 6 19.80 -15.64 -0.60
C SER A 6 20.59 -14.46 -1.17
N GLY A 7 20.37 -14.17 -2.45
CA GLY A 7 20.60 -12.83 -2.98
C GLY A 7 19.26 -12.12 -2.87
N SER A 8 19.16 -11.06 -2.08
CA SER A 8 17.94 -10.25 -2.07
C SER A 8 17.69 -9.73 -3.48
N ASP A 9 16.57 -10.10 -4.10
CA ASP A 9 16.15 -9.62 -5.42
C ASP A 9 15.97 -8.08 -5.47
N THR A 10 16.02 -7.42 -4.32
CA THR A 10 15.96 -5.97 -4.15
C THR A 10 17.35 -5.38 -3.88
N SER A 11 17.62 -4.24 -4.52
CA SER A 11 18.78 -3.40 -4.24
C SER A 11 18.76 -2.84 -2.81
N VAL A 12 19.91 -2.37 -2.32
CA VAL A 12 20.02 -1.77 -0.99
C VAL A 12 19.09 -0.56 -0.83
N GLU A 13 19.00 0.28 -1.86
CA GLU A 13 18.11 1.44 -1.84
C GLU A 13 16.64 1.00 -1.75
N GLU A 14 16.22 0.02 -2.56
CA GLU A 14 14.87 -0.54 -2.48
C GLU A 14 14.58 -1.12 -1.10
N GLN A 15 15.52 -1.81 -0.47
CA GLN A 15 15.35 -2.33 0.89
C GLN A 15 15.14 -1.23 1.92
N VAL A 16 15.88 -0.12 1.82
CA VAL A 16 15.71 1.05 2.68
C VAL A 16 14.33 1.65 2.48
N GLN A 17 13.90 1.83 1.23
CA GLN A 17 12.59 2.39 0.92
C GLN A 17 11.44 1.47 1.35
N LEU A 18 11.53 0.16 1.11
CA LEU A 18 10.53 -0.82 1.52
C LEU A 18 10.36 -0.85 3.04
N ARG A 19 11.46 -0.82 3.80
CA ARG A 19 11.38 -0.72 5.27
C ARG A 19 10.72 0.58 5.71
N ARG A 20 11.04 1.71 5.07
CA ARG A 20 10.42 3.00 5.38
C ARG A 20 8.92 2.98 5.13
N VAL A 21 8.48 2.52 3.95
CA VAL A 21 7.07 2.46 3.59
C VAL A 21 6.32 1.45 4.46
N PHE A 22 6.92 0.29 4.75
CA PHE A 22 6.32 -0.67 5.67
C PHE A 22 6.15 -0.07 7.07
N ARG A 23 7.17 0.62 7.61
CA ARG A 23 7.07 1.30 8.91
C ARG A 23 5.97 2.36 8.91
N LEU A 24 5.87 3.15 7.84
CA LEU A 24 4.81 4.15 7.68
C LEU A 24 3.42 3.50 7.77
N LEU A 25 3.20 2.40 7.05
CA LEU A 25 1.90 1.73 6.95
C LEU A 25 1.58 0.91 8.21
N ALA A 26 2.52 0.11 8.71
CA ALA A 26 2.30 -0.84 9.81
C ALA A 26 2.44 -0.21 11.20
N PHE A 27 3.12 0.94 11.33
CA PHE A 27 3.46 1.53 12.64
C PHE A 27 3.04 2.99 12.76
N ASP A 28 3.59 3.88 11.92
CA ASP A 28 3.40 5.33 12.11
C ASP A 28 1.95 5.76 11.87
N THR A 29 1.30 5.18 10.85
CA THR A 29 -0.11 5.48 10.53
C THR A 29 -1.08 5.00 11.62
N PRO A 30 -1.01 3.75 12.09
CA PRO A 30 -1.77 3.30 13.26
C PRO A 30 -1.54 4.15 14.52
N LEU A 31 -0.28 4.53 14.80
CA LEU A 31 0.08 5.35 15.94
C LEU A 31 -0.54 6.75 15.86
N ARG A 32 -0.37 7.47 14.73
CA ARG A 32 -0.98 8.79 14.52
C ARG A 32 -2.50 8.76 14.67
N ARG A 33 -3.14 7.73 14.10
CA ARG A 33 -4.59 7.53 14.26
C ARG A 33 -5.00 7.34 15.72
N LEU A 34 -4.20 6.63 16.50
CA LEU A 34 -4.45 6.43 17.93
C LEU A 34 -4.30 7.74 18.70
N GLU A 35 -3.30 8.55 18.37
CA GLU A 35 -3.08 9.87 18.95
C GLU A 35 -4.26 10.81 18.68
N HIS A 36 -4.75 10.87 17.43
CA HIS A 36 -5.95 11.64 17.11
C HIS A 36 -7.20 11.16 17.85
N LYS A 37 -7.35 9.85 18.10
CA LYS A 37 -8.47 9.34 18.93
C LYS A 37 -8.38 9.84 20.37
N LEU A 38 -7.18 9.88 20.95
CA LEU A 38 -6.94 10.40 22.30
C LEU A 38 -7.26 11.90 22.39
N GLU A 39 -6.82 12.69 21.40
CA GLU A 39 -7.10 14.13 21.32
C GLU A 39 -8.60 14.43 21.18
N ARG A 40 -9.30 13.66 20.33
CA ARG A 40 -10.75 13.82 20.13
C ARG A 40 -11.58 13.44 21.35
N GLN A 41 -11.06 12.58 22.24
CA GLN A 41 -11.75 12.26 23.49
C GLN A 41 -11.63 13.37 24.53
N ALA A 42 -10.52 14.12 24.55
CA ALA A 42 -10.37 15.28 25.43
C ALA A 42 -11.37 16.41 25.11
N SER A 43 -11.96 16.42 23.91
CA SER A 43 -12.81 17.51 23.39
C SER A 43 -14.31 17.19 23.31
N ARG A 44 -14.76 15.95 23.64
CA ARG A 44 -16.17 15.53 23.47
C ARG A 44 -16.87 15.18 24.80
N GLY A 45 -17.79 16.02 25.26
CA GLY A 45 -18.62 15.80 26.46
C GLY A 45 -19.92 14.98 26.27
N ARG A 46 -19.98 14.02 25.34
CA ARG A 46 -21.25 13.32 24.96
C ARG A 46 -21.39 11.86 25.43
N TYR A 47 -20.44 11.29 26.16
CA TYR A 47 -20.56 9.95 26.75
C TYR A 47 -20.58 10.02 28.27
N THR A 48 -21.01 8.94 28.94
CA THR A 48 -20.86 8.83 30.40
C THR A 48 -19.36 8.87 30.74
N GLN A 49 -18.99 9.59 31.79
CA GLN A 49 -17.59 9.82 32.19
C GLN A 49 -16.80 8.51 32.27
N SER A 50 -17.40 7.46 32.86
CA SER A 50 -16.82 6.12 33.01
C SER A 50 -16.46 5.41 31.69
N GLU A 51 -17.32 5.52 30.66
CA GLU A 51 -17.05 4.91 29.35
C GLU A 51 -15.95 5.64 28.57
N GLN A 52 -15.83 6.97 28.76
CA GLN A 52 -14.75 7.75 28.17
C GLN A 52 -13.41 7.39 28.79
N ASP A 53 -13.38 7.30 30.11
CA ASP A 53 -12.17 7.00 30.86
C ASP A 53 -11.63 5.60 30.48
N THR A 54 -12.52 4.60 30.36
CA THR A 54 -12.14 3.24 29.94
C THR A 54 -11.53 3.21 28.53
N LYS A 55 -12.15 3.89 27.55
CA LYS A 55 -11.63 3.94 26.16
C LYS A 55 -10.30 4.70 26.10
N ARG A 56 -10.17 5.79 26.86
CA ARG A 56 -8.95 6.58 26.93
C ARG A 56 -7.81 5.76 27.51
N GLU A 57 -8.06 5.02 28.58
CA GLU A 57 -7.08 4.12 29.18
C GLU A 57 -6.64 3.04 28.20
N GLN A 58 -7.59 2.44 27.46
CA GLN A 58 -7.27 1.46 26.42
C GLN A 58 -6.36 2.05 25.33
N TYR A 59 -6.68 3.24 24.82
CA TYR A 59 -5.85 3.90 23.81
C TYR A 59 -4.48 4.31 24.35
N MET A 60 -4.39 4.76 25.60
CA MET A 60 -3.11 5.06 26.26
C MET A 60 -2.26 3.81 26.41
N LYS A 61 -2.85 2.69 26.85
CA LYS A 61 -2.16 1.40 26.97
C LYS A 61 -1.65 0.91 25.62
N GLU A 62 -2.44 1.08 24.56
CA GLU A 62 -2.02 0.74 23.20
C GLU A 62 -0.87 1.66 22.74
N LYS A 63 -0.95 2.97 22.96
CA LYS A 63 0.11 3.95 22.63
C LYS A 63 1.43 3.59 23.33
N LEU A 64 1.37 3.20 24.60
CA LEU A 64 2.55 2.77 25.35
C LEU A 64 3.26 1.58 24.72
N LYS A 65 2.55 0.67 24.04
CA LYS A 65 3.20 -0.45 23.32
C LYS A 65 4.04 0.03 22.14
N TYR A 66 3.54 1.01 21.37
CA TYR A 66 4.31 1.62 20.27
C TYR A 66 5.56 2.32 20.83
N LEU A 67 5.41 3.12 21.88
CA LEU A 67 6.54 3.81 22.51
C LEU A 67 7.57 2.85 23.09
N ALA A 68 7.12 1.74 23.69
CA ALA A 68 8.00 0.68 24.17
C ALA A 68 8.80 0.04 23.03
N THR A 69 8.17 -0.21 21.86
CA THR A 69 8.90 -0.69 20.68
C THR A 69 9.99 0.29 20.25
N LEU A 70 9.70 1.60 20.18
CA LEU A 70 10.72 2.60 19.82
C LEU A 70 11.88 2.61 20.82
N GLN A 71 11.57 2.52 22.12
CA GLN A 71 12.59 2.45 23.15
C GLN A 71 13.43 1.17 23.03
N ASP A 72 12.80 0.03 22.72
CA ASP A 72 13.50 -1.23 22.48
C ASP A 72 14.41 -1.17 21.24
N GLU A 73 13.98 -0.53 20.15
CA GLU A 73 14.82 -0.33 18.96
C GLU A 73 16.10 0.43 19.30
N VAL A 74 15.98 1.51 20.09
CA VAL A 74 17.12 2.29 20.60
C VAL A 74 18.02 1.44 21.49
N ASN A 75 17.43 0.70 22.43
CA ASN A 75 18.19 -0.12 23.39
C ASN A 75 18.93 -1.28 22.72
N LEU A 76 18.32 -1.91 21.72
CA LEU A 76 18.88 -3.07 21.03
C LEU A 76 19.73 -2.69 19.81
N GLY A 77 19.66 -1.45 19.34
CA GLY A 77 20.36 -0.98 18.15
C GLY A 77 19.91 -1.67 16.86
N ARG A 78 18.66 -2.14 16.80
CA ARG A 78 18.10 -2.84 15.62
C ARG A 78 16.65 -2.46 15.39
N GLU A 79 16.24 -2.50 14.13
CA GLU A 79 14.84 -2.31 13.73
C GLU A 79 13.99 -3.48 14.23
N LEU A 80 12.82 -3.18 14.78
CA LEU A 80 11.87 -4.16 15.32
C LEU A 80 10.50 -4.08 14.65
N VAL A 81 10.15 -2.93 14.05
CA VAL A 81 8.83 -2.72 13.46
C VAL A 81 8.50 -3.81 12.43
N SER A 82 9.45 -4.13 11.54
CA SER A 82 9.29 -5.15 10.49
C SER A 82 8.97 -6.55 11.03
N SER A 83 9.30 -6.83 12.30
CA SER A 83 9.07 -8.13 12.95
C SER A 83 7.87 -8.17 13.90
N LYS A 84 7.38 -7.00 14.35
CA LYS A 84 6.36 -6.89 15.41
C LYS A 84 5.01 -6.38 14.90
N TYR A 85 4.98 -5.73 13.74
CA TYR A 85 3.81 -5.03 13.22
C TYR A 85 3.46 -5.51 11.82
N GLN A 86 2.21 -5.29 11.44
CA GLN A 86 1.64 -5.72 10.16
C GLN A 86 0.74 -4.61 9.62
N ILE A 87 0.56 -4.59 8.29
CA ILE A 87 -0.32 -3.65 7.62
C ILE A 87 -1.73 -4.23 7.63
N ASP A 88 -2.67 -3.55 8.29
CA ASP A 88 -4.08 -3.92 8.28
C ASP A 88 -4.90 -3.04 7.30
N THR A 89 -6.10 -3.47 6.93
CA THR A 89 -7.04 -2.69 6.10
C THR A 89 -7.27 -1.29 6.67
N LYS A 90 -7.24 -1.20 7.99
CA LYS A 90 -7.43 0.02 8.76
C LYS A 90 -6.32 1.03 8.49
N ALA A 91 -5.07 0.60 8.37
CA ALA A 91 -3.93 1.41 7.99
C ALA A 91 -4.04 1.86 6.53
N LEU A 92 -4.44 0.96 5.63
CA LEU A 92 -4.69 1.32 4.22
C LEU A 92 -5.78 2.38 4.08
N LEU A 93 -6.91 2.25 4.79
CA LEU A 93 -7.95 3.28 4.80
C LEU A 93 -7.38 4.64 5.23
N THR A 94 -6.63 4.67 6.33
CA THR A 94 -6.07 5.92 6.85
C THR A 94 -5.05 6.54 5.90
N ILE A 95 -4.18 5.75 5.25
CA ILE A 95 -3.21 6.32 4.30
C ILE A 95 -3.90 6.81 3.02
N TYR A 96 -4.94 6.12 2.52
CA TYR A 96 -5.71 6.59 1.36
C TYR A 96 -6.40 7.93 1.65
N GLU A 97 -7.05 8.07 2.82
CA GLU A 97 -7.62 9.35 3.26
C GLU A 97 -6.56 10.44 3.35
N GLN A 98 -5.40 10.13 3.92
CA GLN A 98 -4.29 11.07 4.07
C GLN A 98 -3.76 11.56 2.72
N LEU A 99 -3.71 10.67 1.72
CA LEU A 99 -3.30 11.00 0.36
C LEU A 99 -4.40 11.68 -0.46
N GLY A 100 -5.54 12.00 0.15
CA GLY A 100 -6.64 12.73 -0.47
C GLY A 100 -7.62 11.87 -1.26
N TYR A 101 -7.53 10.55 -1.17
CA TYR A 101 -8.45 9.65 -1.87
C TYR A 101 -9.84 9.66 -1.23
N PRO A 102 -10.91 9.88 -2.00
CA PRO A 102 -12.26 9.99 -1.46
C PRO A 102 -12.80 8.62 -1.05
N LEU A 103 -12.70 8.28 0.23
CA LEU A 103 -13.27 7.04 0.73
C LEU A 103 -14.81 7.09 0.76
N SER A 104 -15.43 6.21 -0.03
CA SER A 104 -16.86 5.89 0.07
C SER A 104 -17.07 4.63 0.93
N GLY A 105 -18.31 4.32 1.31
CA GLY A 105 -18.62 3.12 2.09
C GLY A 105 -18.22 1.79 1.44
N GLN A 106 -17.99 1.76 0.12
CA GLN A 106 -17.59 0.56 -0.62
C GLN A 106 -16.08 0.31 -0.61
N GLU A 107 -15.26 1.34 -0.35
CA GLU A 107 -13.79 1.23 -0.40
C GLU A 107 -13.20 0.28 0.63
N LYS A 108 -13.89 0.08 1.77
CA LYS A 108 -13.44 -0.88 2.79
C LYS A 108 -13.33 -2.29 2.23
N GLY A 109 -14.32 -2.75 1.48
CA GLY A 109 -14.31 -4.10 0.90
C GLY A 109 -13.19 -4.28 -0.11
N ARG A 110 -12.99 -3.28 -0.97
CA ARG A 110 -11.89 -3.26 -1.95
C ARG A 110 -10.52 -3.32 -1.27
N LEU A 111 -10.29 -2.55 -0.20
CA LEU A 111 -9.02 -2.60 0.53
C LEU A 111 -8.85 -3.89 1.35
N GLU A 112 -9.93 -4.56 1.75
CA GLU A 112 -9.86 -5.93 2.29
C GLU A 112 -9.40 -6.93 1.21
N GLU A 113 -9.86 -6.78 -0.04
CA GLU A 113 -9.38 -7.58 -1.17
C GLU A 113 -7.89 -7.33 -1.46
N VAL A 114 -7.42 -6.08 -1.36
CA VAL A 114 -5.98 -5.75 -1.50
C VAL A 114 -5.13 -6.48 -0.44
N ILE A 115 -5.58 -6.50 0.82
CA ILE A 115 -4.91 -7.28 1.88
C ILE A 115 -4.96 -8.78 1.54
N TRP A 116 -6.13 -9.28 1.14
CA TRP A 116 -6.33 -10.70 0.83
C TRP A 116 -5.42 -11.20 -0.30
N GLN A 117 -5.13 -10.38 -1.30
CA GLN A 117 -4.24 -10.72 -2.42
C GLN A 117 -2.79 -10.97 -2.02
N VAL A 118 -2.38 -10.46 -0.85
CA VAL A 118 -0.97 -10.46 -0.39
C VAL A 118 -0.78 -11.26 0.90
N ASN A 119 -1.84 -11.45 1.68
CA ASN A 119 -1.81 -12.19 2.93
C ASN A 119 -1.78 -13.71 2.66
N ASP A 120 -0.58 -14.28 2.68
CA ASP A 120 -0.34 -15.71 2.42
C ASP A 120 -0.69 -16.58 3.64
N ASN A 121 -0.57 -16.03 4.86
CA ASN A 121 -0.76 -16.78 6.10
C ASN A 121 -2.22 -16.80 6.64
N LEU A 122 -3.11 -16.06 5.97
CA LEU A 122 -4.53 -15.83 6.26
C LEU A 122 -4.85 -15.21 7.64
N ASP A 123 -3.95 -14.40 8.20
CA ASP A 123 -4.13 -13.76 9.53
C ASP A 123 -4.91 -12.43 9.50
N GLY A 124 -5.27 -11.93 8.30
CA GLY A 124 -5.99 -10.68 8.09
C GLY A 124 -5.12 -9.40 8.03
N ALA A 125 -3.80 -9.50 8.08
CA ALA A 125 -2.87 -8.38 7.90
C ALA A 125 -1.63 -8.78 7.07
N VAL A 126 -0.83 -7.83 6.61
CA VAL A 126 0.36 -8.11 5.79
C VAL A 126 1.62 -7.92 6.63
N CYS A 127 2.39 -8.99 6.85
CA CYS A 127 3.70 -8.90 7.49
C CYS A 127 4.79 -8.39 6.52
N PHE A 128 5.98 -8.09 7.04
CA PHE A 128 7.05 -7.53 6.23
C PHE A 128 7.49 -8.45 5.08
N ASP A 129 7.57 -9.75 5.32
CA ASP A 129 7.98 -10.71 4.29
C ASP A 129 6.94 -10.80 3.16
N GLU A 130 5.64 -10.87 3.49
CA GLU A 130 4.54 -10.83 2.51
C GLU A 130 4.54 -9.53 1.71
N PHE A 131 4.76 -8.39 2.37
CA PHE A 131 4.87 -7.08 1.73
C PHE A 131 6.02 -7.03 0.71
N VAL A 132 7.22 -7.47 1.09
CA VAL A 132 8.39 -7.51 0.20
C VAL A 132 8.18 -8.51 -0.94
N ASN A 133 7.64 -9.69 -0.65
CA ASN A 133 7.39 -10.71 -1.67
C ASN A 133 6.36 -10.24 -2.69
N SER A 134 5.28 -9.59 -2.26
CA SER A 134 4.30 -8.98 -3.15
C SER A 134 4.94 -7.91 -4.03
N TYR A 135 5.75 -7.02 -3.45
CA TYR A 135 6.49 -6.01 -4.23
C TYR A 135 7.36 -6.64 -5.32
N VAL A 136 8.16 -7.66 -4.98
CA VAL A 136 9.06 -8.33 -5.93
C VAL A 136 8.26 -9.05 -7.03
N ARG A 137 7.16 -9.74 -6.68
CA ARG A 137 6.28 -10.40 -7.65
C ARG A 137 5.70 -9.40 -8.64
N SER A 138 5.07 -8.32 -8.15
CA SER A 138 4.47 -7.30 -9.01
C SER A 138 5.52 -6.54 -9.83
N ARG A 139 6.71 -6.28 -9.28
CA ARG A 139 7.81 -5.64 -10.02
C ARG A 139 8.30 -6.51 -11.18
N ASN A 140 8.43 -7.82 -10.96
CA ASN A 140 8.97 -8.76 -11.94
C ASN A 140 7.90 -9.30 -12.89
N ASP A 141 6.61 -9.08 -12.59
CA ASP A 141 5.53 -9.53 -13.45
C ASP A 141 5.47 -8.72 -14.75
N ARG A 142 5.45 -9.47 -15.85
CA ARG A 142 5.31 -8.96 -17.22
C ARG A 142 4.01 -9.42 -17.89
N SER A 143 3.24 -10.29 -17.22
CA SER A 143 1.95 -10.75 -17.72
C SER A 143 0.84 -9.72 -17.48
N GLY A 144 1.03 -8.83 -16.50
CA GLY A 144 0.01 -7.87 -16.08
C GLY A 144 -1.07 -8.47 -15.17
N LEU A 145 -0.93 -9.75 -14.79
CA LEU A 145 -1.93 -10.49 -14.01
C LEU A 145 -1.64 -10.52 -12.51
N GLU A 146 -0.42 -10.18 -12.08
CA GLU A 146 -0.16 -10.07 -10.64
C GLU A 146 -0.95 -8.88 -10.07
N PRO A 147 -1.60 -9.05 -8.91
CA PRO A 147 -2.15 -7.93 -8.16
C PRO A 147 -1.06 -6.88 -7.94
N SER A 148 -1.37 -5.63 -8.28
CA SER A 148 -0.36 -4.55 -8.34
C SER A 148 -0.76 -3.31 -7.57
N GLU A 149 -1.92 -3.30 -6.92
CA GLU A 149 -2.39 -2.11 -6.22
C GLU A 149 -1.48 -1.75 -5.03
N LEU A 150 -1.18 -2.73 -4.16
CA LEU A 150 -0.26 -2.50 -3.04
C LEU A 150 1.15 -2.13 -3.54
N PHE A 151 1.57 -2.68 -4.69
CA PHE A 151 2.83 -2.32 -5.34
C PHE A 151 2.86 -0.85 -5.78
N PHE A 152 1.80 -0.36 -6.44
CA PHE A 152 1.72 1.03 -6.89
C PHE A 152 1.61 2.01 -5.74
N LEU A 153 0.81 1.70 -4.70
CA LEU A 153 0.79 2.47 -3.45
C LEU A 153 2.18 2.55 -2.83
N THR A 154 2.86 1.42 -2.76
CA THR A 154 4.21 1.33 -2.19
C THR A 154 5.18 2.22 -2.94
N CYS A 155 5.23 2.10 -4.27
CA CYS A 155 6.10 2.91 -5.11
C CYS A 155 5.81 4.41 -4.98
N PHE A 156 4.53 4.80 -4.96
CA PHE A 156 4.13 6.18 -4.75
C PHE A 156 4.67 6.72 -3.42
N LEU A 157 4.50 5.95 -2.33
CA LEU A 157 5.00 6.31 -1.00
C LEU A 157 6.53 6.25 -0.87
N MET A 158 7.27 5.61 -1.80
CA MET A 158 8.74 5.70 -1.85
C MET A 158 9.19 7.10 -2.27
N PHE A 159 8.41 7.78 -3.13
CA PHE A 159 8.70 9.15 -3.59
C PHE A 159 8.03 10.21 -2.71
N ASP A 160 6.77 10.02 -2.29
CA ASP A 160 6.03 10.95 -1.41
C ASP A 160 6.43 10.78 0.07
N LYS A 161 7.66 11.18 0.40
CA LYS A 161 8.24 11.01 1.76
C LYS A 161 7.44 11.72 2.85
N GLU A 162 6.83 12.85 2.51
CA GLU A 162 6.05 13.69 3.43
C GLU A 162 4.57 13.30 3.47
N CYS A 163 4.14 12.30 2.68
CA CYS A 163 2.74 11.90 2.55
C CYS A 163 1.83 13.10 2.21
N CYS A 164 2.28 13.95 1.29
CA CYS A 164 1.56 15.14 0.87
C CYS A 164 0.56 14.88 -0.27
N GLY A 165 0.48 13.65 -0.76
CA GLY A 165 -0.49 13.21 -1.76
C GLY A 165 -0.11 13.54 -3.20
N ARG A 166 1.16 13.87 -3.47
CA ARG A 166 1.65 14.19 -4.82
C ARG A 166 3.11 13.79 -5.01
N ILE A 167 3.45 13.42 -6.24
CA ILE A 167 4.82 13.16 -6.69
C ILE A 167 5.10 13.94 -7.98
N SER A 168 6.36 14.09 -8.38
CA SER A 168 6.66 14.69 -9.67
C SER A 168 6.27 13.76 -10.83
N LEU A 169 6.10 14.32 -12.03
CA LEU A 169 5.89 13.48 -13.22
C LEU A 169 7.09 12.57 -13.51
N ASP A 170 8.32 13.03 -13.25
CA ASP A 170 9.53 12.22 -13.40
C ASP A 170 9.53 11.03 -12.43
N ASP A 171 9.04 11.22 -11.20
CA ASP A 171 8.89 10.12 -10.25
C ASP A 171 7.82 9.12 -10.73
N ALA A 172 6.66 9.61 -11.19
CA ALA A 172 5.61 8.77 -11.74
C ALA A 172 6.11 7.94 -12.95
N MET A 173 6.91 8.57 -13.81
CA MET A 173 7.59 7.94 -14.93
C MET A 173 8.53 6.82 -14.45
N GLY A 174 9.30 7.06 -13.39
CA GLY A 174 10.15 6.04 -12.76
C GLY A 174 9.36 4.83 -12.24
N ILE A 175 8.19 5.06 -11.63
CA ILE A 175 7.31 3.97 -11.17
C ILE A 175 6.79 3.15 -12.36
N LEU A 176 6.35 3.81 -13.43
CA LEU A 176 5.85 3.12 -14.62
C LEU A 176 6.97 2.35 -15.33
N TYR A 177 8.19 2.88 -15.39
CA TYR A 177 9.35 2.17 -15.93
C TYR A 177 9.63 0.90 -15.14
N LEU A 178 9.55 0.98 -13.82
CA LEU A 178 9.74 -0.18 -12.95
C LEU A 178 8.74 -1.31 -13.25
N ARG A 179 7.49 -0.97 -13.58
CA ARG A 179 6.42 -1.93 -13.89
C ARG A 179 6.44 -2.41 -15.34
N TYR A 180 6.62 -1.51 -16.30
CA TYR A 180 6.37 -1.73 -17.72
C TYR A 180 7.63 -1.69 -18.59
N GLY A 181 8.78 -1.31 -18.04
CA GLY A 181 10.04 -1.15 -18.78
C GLY A 181 9.91 -0.12 -19.90
N GLU A 182 10.40 -0.46 -21.09
CA GLU A 182 10.39 0.40 -22.29
C GLU A 182 8.98 0.84 -22.72
N ALA A 183 7.93 0.11 -22.33
CA ALA A 183 6.55 0.51 -22.62
C ALA A 183 6.08 1.71 -21.78
N MET A 184 6.87 2.16 -20.81
CA MET A 184 6.54 3.26 -19.92
C MET A 184 6.13 4.53 -20.65
N GLU A 185 6.80 4.93 -21.74
CA GLU A 185 6.46 6.17 -22.45
C GLU A 185 5.01 6.14 -22.97
N ARG A 186 4.60 4.97 -23.45
CA ARG A 186 3.22 4.74 -23.88
C ARG A 186 2.25 4.82 -22.71
N GLU A 187 2.61 4.24 -21.56
CA GLU A 187 1.76 4.29 -20.36
C GLU A 187 1.65 5.72 -19.80
N MET A 188 2.75 6.50 -19.84
CA MET A 188 2.74 7.94 -19.49
C MET A 188 1.78 8.71 -20.38
N GLU A 189 1.82 8.50 -21.70
CA GLU A 189 0.91 9.16 -22.65
C GLU A 189 -0.56 8.77 -22.39
N ILE A 190 -0.82 7.47 -22.19
CA ILE A 190 -2.18 6.95 -21.92
C ILE A 190 -2.77 7.54 -20.65
N HIS A 191 -1.97 7.66 -19.59
CA HIS A 191 -2.45 8.06 -18.26
C HIS A 191 -2.38 9.57 -18.02
N PHE A 192 -1.34 10.22 -18.53
CA PHE A 192 -0.97 11.57 -18.15
C PHE A 192 -0.69 12.49 -19.35
N GLY A 193 -0.97 12.08 -20.60
CA GLY A 193 -0.76 12.91 -21.81
C GLY A 193 -1.38 14.31 -21.71
N LYS A 194 -2.60 14.42 -21.17
CA LYS A 194 -3.23 15.73 -20.92
C LYS A 194 -2.46 16.59 -19.92
N LEU A 195 -1.93 16.00 -18.84
CA LEU A 195 -1.13 16.71 -17.86
C LEU A 195 0.19 17.19 -18.48
N LEU A 196 0.78 16.40 -19.38
CA LEU A 196 1.97 16.79 -20.14
C LEU A 196 1.68 17.97 -21.07
N ASP A 197 0.56 17.93 -21.81
CA ASP A 197 0.11 19.01 -22.69
C ASP A 197 -0.16 20.32 -21.93
N GLU A 198 -0.69 20.22 -20.71
CA GLU A 198 -0.97 21.35 -19.83
C GLU A 198 0.27 21.87 -19.08
N GLY A 199 1.43 21.21 -19.25
CA GLY A 199 2.67 21.59 -18.58
C GLY A 199 2.65 21.36 -17.07
N ALA A 200 1.86 20.40 -16.59
CA ALA A 200 1.88 20.00 -15.20
C ALA A 200 3.27 19.49 -14.79
N HIS A 201 3.60 19.59 -13.50
CA HIS A 201 4.87 19.11 -12.96
C HIS A 201 4.69 17.98 -11.94
N PHE A 202 3.47 17.74 -11.49
CA PHE A 202 3.14 16.78 -10.45
C PHE A 202 1.89 15.99 -10.81
N VAL A 203 1.79 14.81 -10.21
CA VAL A 203 0.61 13.93 -10.26
C VAL A 203 0.17 13.69 -8.82
N THR A 204 -1.13 13.85 -8.56
CA THR A 204 -1.71 13.51 -7.25
C THR A 204 -1.87 12.00 -7.08
N PHE A 205 -1.94 11.54 -5.83
CA PHE A 205 -2.19 10.12 -5.57
C PHE A 205 -3.50 9.64 -6.21
N VAL A 206 -4.55 10.46 -6.19
CA VAL A 206 -5.85 10.11 -6.77
C VAL A 206 -5.73 9.87 -8.27
N GLU A 207 -5.13 10.81 -9.01
CA GLU A 207 -4.91 10.68 -10.45
C GLU A 207 -4.04 9.45 -10.79
N PHE A 208 -2.96 9.24 -10.03
CA PHE A 208 -2.07 8.11 -10.22
C PHE A 208 -2.79 6.78 -9.96
N HIS A 209 -3.51 6.69 -8.85
CA HIS A 209 -4.22 5.49 -8.43
C HIS A 209 -5.32 5.10 -9.44
N GLU A 210 -6.17 6.05 -9.84
CA GLU A 210 -7.22 5.81 -10.83
C GLU A 210 -6.64 5.35 -12.18
N ALA A 211 -5.54 5.95 -12.62
CA ALA A 211 -4.83 5.54 -13.83
C ALA A 211 -4.39 4.07 -13.76
N THR A 212 -3.75 3.65 -12.66
CA THR A 212 -3.27 2.28 -12.51
C THR A 212 -4.39 1.24 -12.38
N ILE A 213 -5.49 1.55 -11.68
CA ILE A 213 -6.67 0.67 -11.60
C ILE A 213 -7.31 0.50 -12.97
N LYS A 214 -7.53 1.61 -13.69
CA LYS A 214 -8.10 1.57 -15.03
C LYS A 214 -7.25 0.69 -15.95
N ARG A 215 -5.92 0.83 -15.87
CA ARG A 215 -4.99 0.04 -16.68
C ARG A 215 -5.09 -1.46 -16.40
N LEU A 216 -5.19 -1.84 -15.13
CA LEU A 216 -5.34 -3.23 -14.73
C LEU A 216 -6.62 -3.85 -15.33
N GLY A 217 -7.74 -3.11 -15.30
CA GLY A 217 -8.99 -3.54 -15.93
C GLY A 217 -8.84 -3.79 -17.44
N GLU A 218 -8.19 -2.85 -18.16
CA GLU A 218 -7.94 -3.00 -19.59
C GLU A 218 -7.07 -4.21 -19.94
N LEU A 219 -6.06 -4.53 -19.11
CA LEU A 219 -5.19 -5.69 -19.32
C LEU A 219 -5.95 -7.00 -19.13
N ILE A 220 -6.84 -7.07 -18.13
CA ILE A 220 -7.71 -8.23 -17.91
C ILE A 220 -8.64 -8.43 -19.11
N ASP A 221 -9.27 -7.36 -19.59
CA ASP A 221 -10.20 -7.40 -20.74
C ASP A 221 -9.50 -7.83 -22.04
N GLN A 222 -8.24 -7.42 -22.24
CA GLN A 222 -7.45 -7.83 -23.41
C GLN A 222 -7.12 -9.33 -23.40
N GLN A 223 -7.07 -9.96 -22.24
CA GLN A 223 -6.76 -11.39 -22.09
C GLN A 223 -8.01 -12.28 -22.06
N ALA A 224 -9.18 -11.73 -21.76
CA ALA A 224 -10.48 -12.42 -21.78
C ALA A 224 -10.84 -13.16 -23.09
N PRO A 225 -10.46 -12.71 -24.31
CA PRO A 225 -10.86 -13.37 -25.56
C PRO A 225 -10.30 -14.80 -25.76
N PHE A 226 -9.27 -15.19 -25.00
CA PHE A 226 -8.71 -16.54 -25.03
C PHE A 226 -9.49 -17.55 -24.18
N ALA A 227 -10.39 -17.08 -23.31
CA ALA A 227 -11.33 -17.90 -22.56
C ALA A 227 -12.62 -18.16 -23.36
N ARG A 228 -12.52 -18.72 -24.57
CA ARG A 228 -13.73 -19.18 -25.31
C ARG A 228 -14.23 -20.52 -24.77
N PRO A 229 -15.56 -20.74 -24.71
CA PRO A 229 -16.16 -21.90 -24.07
C PRO A 229 -15.75 -23.19 -24.78
N ASN A 230 -15.42 -24.20 -23.97
CA ASN A 230 -15.21 -25.57 -24.42
C ASN A 230 -16.34 -25.97 -25.39
N LYS A 231 -16.02 -26.20 -26.66
CA LYS A 231 -16.95 -26.74 -27.68
C LYS A 231 -17.23 -28.24 -27.45
N PHE A 232 -17.43 -28.65 -26.21
CA PHE A 232 -17.79 -30.02 -25.82
C PHE A 232 -19.03 -29.98 -24.92
N CYS A 233 -20.14 -29.45 -25.45
CA CYS A 233 -21.47 -29.69 -24.91
C CYS A 233 -22.52 -29.54 -26.02
N LYS A 234 -22.44 -30.40 -27.03
CA LYS A 234 -23.60 -30.74 -27.86
C LYS A 234 -23.57 -32.24 -28.13
N LYS A 235 -24.41 -32.94 -27.35
CA LYS A 235 -25.08 -34.23 -27.58
C LYS A 235 -24.93 -35.12 -26.36
N LEU A 236 -25.98 -35.10 -25.52
CA LEU A 236 -26.71 -36.29 -25.08
C LEU A 236 -28.19 -35.89 -25.02
#